data_AF-A0A7V2IKA7-F1
#
_entry.id   AF-A0A7V2IKA7-F1
#
_cell.length_a   1.000
_cell.length_b   1.000
_cell.length_c   1.000
_cell.angle_alpha   90.00
_cell.angle_beta   90.00
_cell.angle_gamma   90.00
#
_symmetry.space_group_name_H-M   'P 1'
#
loop_
_entity.id
_entity.type
_entity.pdbx_description
1 polymer ?
#
loop_
_entity_poly.entity_id
_entity_poly.type
_entity_poly.pdbx_seq_one_letter_code
_entity_poly.pdbx_strand_id
1 'polypeptide(L)'
;MARSDADRARRGRTRPSAAGRGHRHLDRPGAAADRHPGRVGLRGDGGHAAVYVPLHTEDEFLDYFGACREATGMQMLAYNIPGFTGSNIPLPALRRMVEMDWITAVKESSGNQAYFAEVVDLCRDSDTAVMQGHEPHMAWGLTLGAAGVVPVCANYEPQTFVRIVTAAREGDRHAMEKAQARADLVRDTLSVATPAWLAGIVYAMGALGFGTGRPIPPLGPLRAAQRQRIDRFQPAPPLPFSIPPPADTLKN
;
A
#
# COMPACT_ATOMS: atom_id res chain seq x y z
N MET A 1 -22.53 -13.47 -20.00
CA MET A 1 -23.37 -14.45 -19.29
C MET A 1 -23.27 -14.16 -17.80
N ALA A 2 -24.32 -13.57 -17.25
CA ALA A 2 -24.39 -13.07 -15.88
C ALA A 2 -24.40 -14.22 -14.86
N ARG A 3 -23.74 -14.04 -13.71
CA ARG A 3 -23.85 -14.95 -12.56
C ARG A 3 -25.11 -14.58 -11.77
N SER A 4 -25.93 -15.58 -11.48
CA SER A 4 -27.28 -15.49 -10.91
C SER A 4 -27.31 -15.19 -9.42
N ASP A 5 -28.38 -14.51 -9.00
CA ASP A 5 -28.81 -14.07 -7.66
C ASP A 5 -28.97 -15.14 -6.55
N ALA A 6 -28.32 -16.30 -6.68
CA ALA A 6 -28.56 -17.45 -5.79
C ALA A 6 -27.78 -17.43 -4.46
N ASP A 7 -26.70 -16.64 -4.33
CA ASP A 7 -25.86 -16.64 -3.11
C ASP A 7 -26.23 -15.57 -2.07
N ARG A 8 -27.22 -14.70 -2.36
CA ARG A 8 -27.54 -13.55 -1.49
C ARG A 8 -28.63 -13.80 -0.45
N ALA A 9 -29.13 -15.02 -0.31
CA ALA A 9 -30.34 -15.32 0.47
C ALA A 9 -30.14 -16.41 1.54
N ARG A 10 -29.15 -16.28 2.43
CA ARG A 10 -29.21 -16.96 3.75
C ARG A 10 -28.66 -16.06 4.85
N ARG A 11 -29.61 -15.51 5.64
CA ARG A 11 -29.55 -15.00 7.03
C ARG A 11 -30.13 -13.58 7.17
N GLY A 12 -31.46 -13.48 7.24
CA GLY A 12 -32.16 -12.50 8.10
C GLY A 12 -32.61 -13.22 9.38
N ARG A 13 -32.99 -12.65 10.52
CA ARG A 13 -33.25 -11.30 11.08
C ARG A 13 -32.98 -11.45 12.61
N THR A 14 -32.71 -10.44 13.45
CA THR A 14 -33.66 -9.46 14.03
C THR A 14 -32.93 -8.35 14.83
N ARG A 15 -33.49 -7.13 14.79
CA ARG A 15 -33.14 -5.83 15.44
C ARG A 15 -33.59 -5.74 16.94
N PRO A 16 -33.55 -4.57 17.64
CA PRO A 16 -32.45 -3.60 17.94
C PRO A 16 -32.42 -3.20 19.45
N SER A 17 -31.44 -2.39 19.91
CA SER A 17 -31.63 -1.51 21.08
C SER A 17 -30.64 -0.33 21.09
N ALA A 18 -31.07 0.77 21.69
CA ALA A 18 -30.64 2.14 21.52
C ALA A 18 -29.67 2.67 22.60
N ALA A 19 -29.21 3.90 22.32
CA ALA A 19 -28.88 4.98 23.25
C ALA A 19 -27.41 5.18 23.64
N GLY A 20 -26.95 6.42 23.41
CA GLY A 20 -25.70 6.95 23.97
C GLY A 20 -25.07 8.06 23.15
N ARG A 21 -25.76 9.20 22.96
CA ARG A 21 -25.10 10.46 22.58
C ARG A 21 -24.19 10.90 23.74
N GLY A 22 -22.97 11.27 23.44
CA GLY A 22 -22.07 11.90 24.40
C GLY A 22 -20.99 12.70 23.67
N HIS A 23 -21.27 13.98 23.43
CA HIS A 23 -20.22 14.96 23.19
C HIS A 23 -19.28 15.01 24.41
N ARG A 24 -17.97 15.08 24.19
CA ARG A 24 -17.06 15.76 25.12
C ARG A 24 -16.03 16.57 24.36
N HIS A 25 -15.98 17.84 24.74
CA HIS A 25 -14.99 18.85 24.40
C HIS A 25 -13.67 18.61 25.15
N LEU A 26 -12.57 18.93 24.43
CA LEU A 26 -11.38 19.69 24.80
C LEU A 26 -10.41 19.28 25.93
N ASP A 27 -9.17 19.65 25.63
CA ASP A 27 -7.97 19.85 26.43
C ASP A 27 -7.10 18.62 26.78
N ARG A 28 -5.95 18.53 26.10
CA ARG A 28 -4.66 18.46 26.79
C ARG A 28 -3.52 19.16 26.01
N PRO A 29 -2.54 19.72 26.75
CA PRO A 29 -1.62 20.74 26.26
C PRO A 29 -0.36 20.14 25.61
N GLY A 30 0.32 20.98 24.83
CA GLY A 30 1.56 20.67 24.14
C GLY A 30 2.68 20.21 25.09
N ALA A 31 3.42 19.22 24.62
CA ALA A 31 4.76 18.91 25.09
C ALA A 31 5.59 18.49 23.88
N ALA A 32 6.49 19.37 23.46
CA ALA A 32 7.61 19.02 22.61
C ALA A 32 8.45 17.96 23.33
N ALA A 33 8.60 16.80 22.70
CA ALA A 33 9.57 15.79 23.12
C ALA A 33 10.00 15.00 21.89
N ASP A 34 11.24 15.25 21.49
CA ASP A 34 12.16 14.41 20.73
C ASP A 34 11.65 12.96 20.51
N ARG A 35 11.18 12.66 19.29
CA ARG A 35 10.80 11.29 18.90
C ARG A 35 11.72 10.81 17.78
N HIS A 36 12.69 10.00 18.18
CA HIS A 36 13.41 9.10 17.27
C HIS A 36 12.44 8.27 16.40
N PRO A 37 12.83 7.91 15.16
CA PRO A 37 11.99 7.17 14.22
C PRO A 37 11.86 5.71 14.65
N GLY A 38 10.97 5.44 15.60
CA GLY A 38 10.79 4.12 16.17
C GLY A 38 9.38 3.91 16.67
N ARG A 39 8.59 3.18 15.87
CA ARG A 39 7.21 2.71 16.09
C ARG A 39 6.09 3.61 15.56
N VAL A 40 5.99 3.66 14.24
CA VAL A 40 4.67 3.71 13.58
C VAL A 40 4.36 2.29 13.13
N GLY A 41 3.75 1.51 14.02
CA GLY A 41 3.08 0.27 13.63
C GLY A 41 1.70 0.66 13.14
N LEU A 42 1.35 0.30 11.90
CA LEU A 42 -0.05 0.36 11.45
C LEU A 42 -0.89 -0.38 12.50
N ARG A 43 -1.75 0.34 13.24
CA ARG A 43 -2.63 -0.28 14.23
C ARG A 43 -3.50 -1.30 13.49
N GLY A 44 -3.38 -2.57 13.86
CA GLY A 44 -3.99 -3.73 13.19
C GLY A 44 -5.51 -3.84 13.31
N ASP A 45 -6.20 -2.79 13.74
CA ASP A 45 -7.63 -2.80 14.01
C ASP A 45 -8.45 -2.09 12.91
N GLY A 46 -7.79 -1.60 11.85
CA GLY A 46 -8.39 -0.83 10.76
C GLY A 46 -8.53 -1.62 9.45
N GLY A 47 -9.72 -1.60 8.85
CA GLY A 47 -10.01 -2.16 7.54
C GLY A 47 -9.52 -1.18 6.49
N HIS A 48 -8.81 -1.70 5.50
CA HIS A 48 -8.15 -0.87 4.50
C HIS A 48 -9.09 -0.71 3.30
N ALA A 49 -9.85 0.38 3.25
CA ALA A 49 -10.58 0.78 2.05
C ALA A 49 -9.66 1.66 1.18
N ALA A 50 -9.28 1.17 0.00
CA ALA A 50 -8.52 1.93 -0.99
C ALA A 50 -9.44 2.46 -2.09
N VAL A 51 -9.16 3.66 -2.61
CA VAL A 51 -9.96 4.32 -3.65
C VAL A 51 -9.39 4.00 -5.02
N TYR A 52 -10.24 3.46 -5.91
CA TYR A 52 -9.92 3.22 -7.32
C TYR A 52 -10.87 3.97 -8.28
N VAL A 53 -11.67 4.91 -7.75
CA VAL A 53 -12.63 5.72 -8.51
C VAL A 53 -12.00 7.06 -8.84
N PRO A 54 -12.15 7.59 -10.07
CA PRO A 54 -11.75 8.97 -10.39
C PRO A 54 -12.63 9.95 -9.61
N LEU A 55 -12.01 10.79 -8.78
CA LEU A 55 -12.64 11.89 -8.06
C LEU A 55 -11.92 13.18 -8.44
N HIS A 56 -12.65 14.28 -8.60
CA HIS A 56 -12.16 15.49 -9.25
C HIS A 56 -12.09 16.70 -8.32
N THR A 57 -12.91 16.74 -7.27
CA THR A 57 -13.00 17.88 -6.34
C THR A 57 -12.63 17.48 -4.92
N GLU A 58 -12.19 18.44 -4.12
CA GLU A 58 -11.94 18.22 -2.68
C GLU A 58 -13.16 17.59 -1.99
N ASP A 59 -14.35 18.11 -2.26
CA ASP A 59 -15.60 17.63 -1.66
C ASP A 59 -15.91 16.19 -2.07
N GLU A 60 -15.68 15.81 -3.33
CA GLU A 60 -15.85 14.42 -3.77
C GLU A 60 -14.95 13.44 -3.02
N PHE A 61 -13.70 13.83 -2.73
CA PHE A 61 -12.81 13.02 -1.90
C PHE A 61 -13.37 12.90 -0.48
N LEU A 62 -13.78 14.00 0.14
CA LEU A 62 -14.29 14.00 1.50
C LEU A 62 -15.60 13.22 1.64
N ASP A 63 -16.52 13.37 0.68
CA ASP A 63 -17.78 12.62 0.65
C ASP A 63 -17.53 11.12 0.52
N TYR A 64 -16.60 10.72 -0.35
CA TYR A 64 -16.25 9.31 -0.53
C TYR A 64 -15.65 8.71 0.75
N PHE A 65 -14.60 9.34 1.29
CA PHE A 65 -13.93 8.83 2.49
C PHE A 65 -14.87 8.90 3.71
N GLY A 66 -15.68 9.96 3.82
CA GLY A 66 -16.69 10.10 4.87
C GLY A 66 -17.75 9.00 4.82
N ALA A 67 -18.28 8.69 3.63
CA ALA A 67 -19.23 7.61 3.44
C ALA A 67 -18.62 6.23 3.79
N CYS A 68 -17.36 5.97 3.40
CA CYS A 68 -16.65 4.75 3.80
C CYS A 68 -16.45 4.67 5.32
N ARG A 69 -16.07 5.79 5.96
CA ARG A 69 -15.87 5.89 7.41
C ARG A 69 -17.18 5.62 8.16
N GLU A 70 -18.28 6.21 7.73
CA GLU A 70 -19.61 6.03 8.32
C GLU A 70 -20.11 4.58 8.16
N ALA A 71 -19.96 4.02 6.96
CA ALA A 71 -20.44 2.66 6.67
C ALA A 71 -19.66 1.57 7.42
N THR A 72 -18.35 1.77 7.66
CA THR A 72 -17.48 0.74 8.24
C THR A 72 -17.15 0.97 9.72
N GLY A 73 -17.15 2.22 10.18
CA GLY A 73 -16.62 2.57 11.50
C GLY A 73 -15.11 2.36 11.64
N MET A 74 -14.36 2.15 10.53
CA MET A 74 -12.91 1.91 10.54
C MET A 74 -12.13 3.13 10.01
N GLN A 75 -10.91 3.35 10.51
CA GLN A 75 -9.99 4.29 9.87
C GLN A 75 -9.42 3.67 8.59
N MET A 76 -9.10 4.50 7.60
CA MET A 76 -8.74 4.06 6.26
C MET A 76 -7.25 4.29 5.97
N LEU A 77 -6.80 3.77 4.83
CA LEU A 77 -5.54 4.13 4.21
C LEU A 77 -5.86 4.93 2.95
N ALA A 78 -5.40 6.17 2.85
CA ALA A 78 -5.52 6.96 1.63
C ALA A 78 -4.52 6.42 0.60
N TYR A 79 -5.01 5.91 -0.54
CA TYR A 79 -4.15 5.44 -1.62
C TYR A 79 -4.16 6.43 -2.79
N ASN A 80 -3.08 7.18 -2.95
CA ASN A 80 -2.90 8.10 -4.07
C ASN A 80 -2.15 7.42 -5.23
N ILE A 81 -2.84 7.16 -6.34
CA ILE A 81 -2.27 6.54 -7.55
C ILE A 81 -2.88 7.10 -8.84
N PRO A 82 -2.61 8.37 -9.18
CA PRO A 82 -3.23 9.06 -10.33
C PRO A 82 -3.03 8.35 -11.67
N GLY A 83 -1.96 7.55 -11.83
CA GLY A 83 -1.75 6.74 -13.04
C GLY A 83 -2.84 5.69 -13.29
N PHE A 84 -3.63 5.32 -12.29
CA PHE A 84 -4.74 4.37 -12.40
C PHE A 84 -6.11 5.00 -12.10
N THR A 85 -6.17 6.01 -11.24
CA THR A 85 -7.41 6.71 -10.89
C THR A 85 -7.68 7.93 -11.77
N GLY A 86 -6.72 8.38 -12.58
CA GLY A 86 -6.84 9.61 -13.38
C GLY A 86 -6.89 10.90 -12.56
N SER A 87 -6.70 10.81 -11.24
CA SER A 87 -6.87 11.93 -10.31
C SER A 87 -5.91 11.82 -9.13
N ASN A 88 -5.36 12.95 -8.70
CA ASN A 88 -4.49 13.06 -7.54
C ASN A 88 -5.31 13.56 -6.35
N ILE A 89 -5.09 13.00 -5.14
CA ILE A 89 -5.78 13.48 -3.95
C ILE A 89 -5.32 14.92 -3.65
N PRO A 90 -6.21 15.92 -3.55
CA PRO A 90 -5.82 17.28 -3.18
C PRO A 90 -5.23 17.33 -1.77
N LEU A 91 -4.14 18.08 -1.58
CA LEU A 91 -3.55 18.29 -0.23
C LEU A 91 -4.55 18.86 0.78
N PRO A 92 -5.46 19.80 0.43
CA PRO A 92 -6.51 20.25 1.36
C PRO A 92 -7.44 19.12 1.82
N ALA A 93 -7.88 18.25 0.90
CA ALA A 93 -8.69 17.08 1.25
C ALA A 93 -7.92 16.15 2.20
N LEU A 94 -6.66 15.88 1.87
CA LEU A 94 -5.78 15.03 2.68
C LEU A 94 -5.59 15.59 4.09
N ARG A 95 -5.36 16.91 4.21
CA ARG A 95 -5.25 17.60 5.50
C ARG A 95 -6.49 17.41 6.35
N ARG A 96 -7.67 17.63 5.78
CA ARG A 96 -8.95 17.44 6.49
C ARG A 96 -9.15 15.99 6.93
N MET A 97 -8.78 15.02 6.09
CA MET A 97 -8.85 13.60 6.46
C MET A 97 -7.90 13.23 7.61
N VAL A 98 -6.70 13.83 7.66
CA VAL A 98 -5.76 13.68 8.79
C VAL A 98 -6.32 14.32 10.06
N GLU A 99 -6.79 15.57 9.98
CA GLU A 99 -7.35 16.32 11.13
C GLU A 99 -8.60 15.66 11.73
N MET A 100 -9.37 14.94 10.92
CA MET A 100 -10.58 14.22 11.36
C MET A 100 -10.30 12.78 11.83
N ASP A 101 -9.03 12.34 11.87
CA ASP A 101 -8.63 10.96 12.16
C ASP A 101 -9.32 9.92 11.26
N TRP A 102 -9.63 10.27 10.01
CA TRP A 102 -10.26 9.36 9.06
C TRP A 102 -9.28 8.36 8.47
N ILE A 103 -8.00 8.72 8.41
CA ILE A 103 -6.94 7.90 7.85
C ILE A 103 -5.83 7.64 8.86
N THR A 104 -5.21 6.47 8.77
CA THR A 104 -4.03 6.09 9.56
C THR A 104 -2.74 6.11 8.74
N ALA A 105 -2.88 6.09 7.41
CA ALA A 105 -1.75 6.11 6.51
C ALA A 105 -2.12 6.69 5.15
N VAL A 106 -1.11 7.18 4.44
CA VAL A 106 -1.13 7.55 3.04
C VAL A 106 -0.15 6.66 2.30
N LYS A 107 -0.64 5.84 1.35
CA LYS A 107 0.23 5.22 0.34
C LYS A 107 0.28 6.15 -0.86
N GLU A 108 1.43 6.76 -1.08
CA GLU A 108 1.66 7.69 -2.18
C GLU A 108 2.40 6.94 -3.30
N SER A 109 1.83 6.88 -4.50
CA SER A 109 2.38 6.13 -5.64
C SER A 109 2.35 6.91 -6.96
N SER A 110 2.14 8.23 -6.91
CA SER A 110 2.15 9.09 -8.11
C SER A 110 3.53 9.18 -8.75
N GLY A 111 4.60 9.01 -7.95
CA GLY A 111 5.97 9.27 -8.39
C GLY A 111 6.33 10.77 -8.40
N ASN A 112 5.40 11.65 -8.03
CA ASN A 112 5.67 13.08 -7.91
C ASN A 112 6.39 13.38 -6.58
N GLN A 113 7.69 13.67 -6.67
CA GLN A 113 8.53 13.92 -5.50
C GLN A 113 8.13 15.18 -4.72
N ALA A 114 7.67 16.24 -5.41
CA ALA A 114 7.22 17.47 -4.75
C ALA A 114 5.97 17.21 -3.91
N TYR A 115 4.96 16.57 -4.53
CA TYR A 115 3.74 16.18 -3.83
C TYR A 115 4.02 15.23 -2.66
N PHE A 116 4.88 14.23 -2.86
CA PHE A 116 5.28 13.32 -1.78
C PHE A 116 5.92 14.07 -0.60
N ALA A 117 6.78 15.05 -0.87
CA ALA A 117 7.37 15.89 0.19
C ALA A 117 6.31 16.68 0.96
N GLU A 118 5.33 17.26 0.26
CA GLU A 118 4.22 17.98 0.90
C GLU A 118 3.35 17.04 1.75
N VAL A 119 3.12 15.80 1.30
CA VAL A 119 2.37 14.80 2.08
C VAL A 119 3.13 14.39 3.34
N VAL A 120 4.45 14.15 3.24
CA VAL A 120 5.30 13.85 4.40
C VAL A 120 5.27 15.00 5.40
N ASP A 121 5.38 16.24 4.92
CA ASP A 121 5.36 17.41 5.80
C ASP A 121 4.00 17.62 6.46
N LEU A 122 2.90 17.48 5.70
CA LEU A 122 1.54 17.55 6.20
C LEU A 122 1.27 16.54 7.34
N CYS A 123 1.83 15.33 7.24
CA CYS A 123 1.62 14.27 8.23
C CYS A 123 2.63 14.28 9.39
N ARG A 124 3.66 15.14 9.35
CA ARG A 124 4.83 15.10 10.26
C ARG A 124 4.47 15.10 11.75
N ASP A 125 3.49 15.93 12.13
CA ASP A 125 3.07 16.11 13.52
C ASP A 125 1.79 15.34 13.87
N SER A 126 1.39 14.41 12.99
CA SER A 126 0.21 13.55 13.15
C SER A 126 0.60 12.09 13.40
N ASP A 127 -0.37 11.26 13.82
CA ASP A 127 -0.20 9.81 13.88
C ASP A 127 -0.39 9.12 12.49
N THR A 128 -0.51 9.89 11.40
CA THR A 128 -0.69 9.36 10.03
C THR A 128 0.65 8.97 9.41
N ALA A 129 0.80 7.71 9.02
CA ALA A 129 1.99 7.20 8.36
C ALA A 129 2.04 7.56 6.86
N VAL A 130 3.21 7.91 6.31
CA VAL A 130 3.38 8.03 4.85
C VAL A 130 4.18 6.86 4.32
N MET A 131 3.64 6.16 3.32
CA MET A 131 4.22 4.97 2.69
C MET A 131 4.58 5.27 1.24
N GLN A 132 5.83 5.03 0.85
CA GLN A 132 6.30 5.21 -0.53
C GLN A 132 5.92 3.98 -1.38
N GLY A 133 5.06 4.15 -2.37
CA GLY A 133 4.64 3.09 -3.28
C GLY A 133 5.22 3.18 -4.70
N HIS A 134 5.92 4.26 -5.03
CA HIS A 134 6.69 4.36 -6.28
C HIS A 134 8.09 3.75 -6.08
N GLU A 135 8.29 2.52 -6.60
CA GLU A 135 9.49 1.71 -6.34
C GLU A 135 10.84 2.42 -6.57
N PRO A 136 11.05 3.22 -7.63
CA PRO A 136 12.29 3.99 -7.83
C PRO A 136 12.65 4.95 -6.71
N HIS A 137 11.66 5.38 -5.94
CA HIS A 137 11.78 6.44 -4.96
C HIS A 137 11.78 5.93 -3.52
N MET A 138 11.89 4.61 -3.30
CA MET A 138 11.82 4.02 -1.96
C MET A 138 12.91 4.53 -1.01
N ALA A 139 14.18 4.42 -1.39
CA ALA A 139 15.30 4.90 -0.57
C ALA A 139 15.22 6.41 -0.30
N TRP A 140 14.86 7.19 -1.32
CA TRP A 140 14.62 8.63 -1.20
C TRP A 140 13.46 8.95 -0.25
N GLY A 141 12.33 8.27 -0.41
CA GLY A 141 11.14 8.49 0.42
C GLY A 141 11.39 8.18 1.89
N LEU A 142 12.10 7.08 2.18
CA LEU A 142 12.53 6.74 3.54
C LEU A 142 13.46 7.82 4.13
N THR A 143 14.38 8.37 3.33
CA THR A 143 15.24 9.49 3.76
C THR A 143 14.43 10.74 4.10
N LEU A 144 13.34 10.98 3.38
CA LEU A 144 12.48 12.15 3.58
C LEU A 144 11.56 12.05 4.81
N GLY A 145 11.32 10.83 5.32
CA GLY A 145 10.47 10.58 6.48
C GLY A 145 9.32 9.59 6.24
N ALA A 146 9.32 8.85 5.12
CA ALA A 146 8.36 7.77 4.93
C ALA A 146 8.52 6.71 6.03
N ALA A 147 7.39 6.22 6.56
CA ALA A 147 7.37 5.16 7.56
C ALA A 147 7.70 3.77 6.98
N GLY A 148 7.56 3.62 5.66
CA GLY A 148 7.79 2.37 4.96
C GLY A 148 7.54 2.45 3.46
N VAL A 149 7.56 1.28 2.82
CA VAL A 149 7.41 1.12 1.37
C VAL A 149 6.37 0.06 1.05
N VAL A 150 5.67 0.18 -0.08
CA VAL A 150 4.67 -0.82 -0.56
C VAL A 150 4.97 -1.22 -2.02
N PRO A 151 6.02 -2.01 -2.25
CA PRO A 151 6.46 -2.46 -3.58
C PRO A 151 5.64 -3.63 -4.14
N VAL A 152 5.53 -3.69 -5.46
CA VAL A 152 5.00 -4.85 -6.20
C VAL A 152 6.02 -5.98 -6.21
N CYS A 153 7.28 -5.66 -6.47
CA CYS A 153 8.37 -6.60 -6.70
C CYS A 153 8.78 -7.39 -5.44
N ALA A 154 8.39 -6.93 -4.24
CA ALA A 154 8.64 -7.69 -3.01
C ALA A 154 7.87 -9.00 -2.93
N ASN A 155 6.84 -9.22 -3.76
CA ASN A 155 6.22 -10.53 -3.88
C ASN A 155 7.22 -11.59 -4.40
N TYR A 156 8.10 -11.18 -5.32
CA TYR A 156 9.08 -12.07 -5.96
C TYR A 156 10.44 -12.09 -5.22
N GLU A 157 10.95 -10.91 -4.83
CA GLU A 157 12.25 -10.79 -4.14
C GLU A 157 12.13 -9.91 -2.88
N PRO A 158 11.45 -10.36 -1.82
CA PRO A 158 11.18 -9.55 -0.62
C PRO A 158 12.45 -9.06 0.10
N GLN A 159 13.54 -9.80 0.00
CA GLN A 159 14.77 -9.60 0.77
C GLN A 159 15.44 -8.27 0.42
N THR A 160 15.40 -7.91 -0.86
CA THR A 160 15.90 -6.62 -1.36
C THR A 160 15.12 -5.46 -0.76
N PHE A 161 13.79 -5.53 -0.73
CA PHE A 161 12.96 -4.44 -0.21
C PHE A 161 13.04 -4.33 1.31
N VAL A 162 13.12 -5.47 2.02
CA VAL A 162 13.41 -5.48 3.45
C VAL A 162 14.76 -4.81 3.71
N ARG A 163 15.79 -5.11 2.91
CA ARG A 163 17.12 -4.49 3.07
C ARG A 163 17.11 -2.98 2.89
N ILE A 164 16.29 -2.43 1.99
CA ILE A 164 16.13 -0.98 1.85
C ILE A 164 15.61 -0.38 3.17
N VAL A 165 14.56 -0.97 3.76
CA VAL A 165 13.95 -0.47 5.00
C VAL A 165 14.87 -0.65 6.21
N THR A 166 15.55 -1.78 6.34
CA THR A 166 16.48 -2.00 7.47
C THR A 166 17.68 -1.08 7.38
N ALA A 167 18.27 -0.91 6.20
CA ALA A 167 19.40 0.00 6.00
C ALA A 167 19.01 1.45 6.31
N ALA A 168 17.79 1.88 5.95
CA ALA A 168 17.28 3.19 6.33
C ALA A 168 17.20 3.38 7.86
N ARG A 169 16.71 2.36 8.58
CA ARG A 169 16.62 2.37 10.05
C ARG A 169 17.98 2.36 10.74
N GLU A 170 18.95 1.69 10.12
CA GLU A 170 20.33 1.60 10.60
C GLU A 170 21.16 2.85 10.25
N GLY A 171 20.63 3.75 9.41
CA GLY A 171 21.38 4.90 8.88
C GLY A 171 22.45 4.52 7.83
N ASP A 172 22.43 3.29 7.31
CA ASP A 172 23.37 2.81 6.30
C ASP A 172 22.93 3.24 4.89
N ARG A 173 23.28 4.46 4.53
CA ARG A 173 22.98 5.06 3.22
C ARG A 173 23.52 4.21 2.07
N HIS A 174 24.72 3.65 2.20
CA HIS A 174 25.35 2.87 1.13
C HIS A 174 24.59 1.56 0.88
N ALA A 175 24.25 0.82 1.94
CA ALA A 175 23.46 -0.39 1.78
C ALA A 175 22.05 -0.11 1.26
N MET A 176 21.44 1.00 1.67
CA MET A 176 20.13 1.42 1.18
C MET A 176 20.16 1.71 -0.33
N GLU A 177 21.14 2.49 -0.81
CA GLU A 177 21.31 2.80 -2.24
C GLU A 177 21.63 1.54 -3.06
N LYS A 178 22.49 0.65 -2.55
CA LYS A 178 22.78 -0.63 -3.19
C LYS A 178 21.54 -1.51 -3.32
N ALA A 179 20.70 -1.55 -2.29
CA ALA A 179 19.45 -2.30 -2.31
C ALA A 179 18.41 -1.65 -3.24
N GLN A 180 18.35 -0.32 -3.32
CA GLN A 180 17.53 0.39 -4.32
C GLN A 180 17.94 0.02 -5.75
N ALA A 181 19.24 0.02 -6.06
CA ALA A 181 19.73 -0.37 -7.39
C ALA A 181 19.35 -1.82 -7.74
N ARG A 182 19.35 -2.73 -6.76
CA ARG A 182 18.84 -4.10 -6.94
C ARG A 182 17.32 -4.11 -7.16
N ALA A 183 16.56 -3.33 -6.42
CA ALA A 183 15.11 -3.23 -6.60
C ALA A 183 14.75 -2.73 -8.01
N ASP A 184 15.50 -1.75 -8.53
CA ASP A 184 15.31 -1.24 -9.90
C ASP A 184 15.59 -2.33 -10.95
N LEU A 185 16.65 -3.12 -10.76
CA LEU A 185 16.96 -4.27 -11.61
C LEU A 185 15.85 -5.33 -11.59
N VAL A 186 15.31 -5.66 -10.41
CA VAL A 186 14.19 -6.61 -10.27
C VAL A 186 12.98 -6.07 -11.02
N ARG A 187 12.62 -4.81 -10.77
CA ARG A 187 11.47 -4.14 -11.41
C ARG A 187 11.54 -4.16 -12.92
N ASP A 188 12.70 -3.86 -13.49
CA ASP A 188 12.91 -3.85 -14.94
C ASP A 188 12.84 -5.27 -15.51
N THR A 189 13.42 -6.25 -14.80
CA THR A 189 13.40 -7.66 -15.19
C THR A 189 11.97 -8.21 -15.23
N LEU A 190 11.17 -7.91 -14.21
CA LEU A 190 9.78 -8.30 -14.10
C LEU A 190 8.85 -7.48 -15.01
N SER A 191 9.37 -6.52 -15.78
CA SER A 191 8.56 -5.64 -16.64
C SER A 191 7.53 -4.80 -15.87
N VAL A 192 7.79 -4.51 -14.59
CA VAL A 192 6.88 -3.76 -13.70
C VAL A 192 6.80 -2.27 -14.08
N ALA A 193 7.82 -1.74 -14.75
CA ALA A 193 7.79 -0.39 -15.33
C ALA A 193 7.02 -0.28 -16.67
N THR A 194 6.20 -1.27 -17.03
CA THR A 194 5.50 -1.34 -18.32
C THR A 194 4.00 -1.62 -18.13
N PRO A 195 3.14 -1.44 -19.17
CA PRO A 195 1.74 -1.85 -19.09
C PRO A 195 1.54 -3.35 -18.77
N ALA A 196 2.58 -4.17 -18.92
CA ALA A 196 2.57 -5.58 -18.58
C ALA A 196 2.93 -5.86 -17.10
N TRP A 197 2.99 -4.86 -16.22
CA TRP A 197 3.46 -5.00 -14.84
C TRP A 197 2.79 -6.15 -14.06
N LEU A 198 1.46 -6.26 -14.18
CA LEU A 198 0.70 -7.30 -13.48
C LEU A 198 0.96 -8.68 -14.09
N ALA A 199 1.10 -8.76 -15.42
CA ALA A 199 1.51 -9.99 -16.09
C ALA A 199 2.93 -10.42 -15.73
N GLY A 200 3.82 -9.44 -15.56
CA GLY A 200 5.18 -9.55 -15.07
C GLY A 200 5.27 -10.28 -13.74
N ILE A 201 4.67 -9.67 -12.71
CA ILE A 201 4.71 -10.21 -11.35
C ILE A 201 3.97 -11.54 -11.24
N VAL A 202 2.81 -11.70 -11.89
CA VAL A 202 2.05 -12.97 -11.87
C VAL A 202 2.86 -14.10 -12.48
N TYR A 203 3.49 -13.89 -13.63
CA TYR A 203 4.34 -14.90 -14.27
C TYR A 203 5.54 -15.25 -13.39
N ALA A 204 6.20 -14.25 -12.81
CA ALA A 204 7.35 -14.44 -11.94
C ALA A 204 7.00 -15.26 -10.68
N MET A 205 5.84 -14.99 -10.07
CA MET A 205 5.33 -15.80 -8.95
C MET A 205 5.02 -17.24 -9.36
N GLY A 206 4.46 -17.44 -10.56
CA GLY A 206 4.24 -18.79 -11.12
C GLY A 206 5.54 -19.56 -11.33
N ALA A 207 6.62 -18.90 -11.75
CA ALA A 207 7.95 -19.51 -11.86
C ALA A 207 8.54 -19.92 -10.51
N LEU A 208 8.13 -19.27 -9.41
CA LEU A 208 8.44 -19.67 -8.03
C LEU A 208 7.48 -20.75 -7.47
N GLY A 209 6.53 -21.24 -8.27
CA GLY A 209 5.54 -22.24 -7.84
C GLY A 209 4.29 -21.66 -7.17
N PHE A 210 4.10 -20.34 -7.18
CA PHE A 210 2.91 -19.69 -6.63
C PHE A 210 1.88 -19.36 -7.71
N GLY A 211 0.68 -19.92 -7.59
CA GLY A 211 -0.41 -19.69 -8.54
C GLY A 211 -0.12 -20.26 -9.93
N THR A 212 -0.86 -19.79 -10.93
CA THR A 212 -0.81 -20.37 -12.28
C THR A 212 0.25 -19.75 -13.20
N GLY A 213 0.87 -18.64 -12.78
CA GLY A 213 1.73 -17.83 -13.67
C GLY A 213 0.98 -17.13 -14.81
N ARG A 214 -0.35 -17.20 -14.84
CA ARG A 214 -1.19 -16.70 -15.93
C ARG A 214 -2.08 -15.55 -15.46
N PRO A 215 -1.99 -14.36 -16.10
CA PRO A 215 -2.92 -13.27 -15.84
C PRO A 215 -4.36 -13.66 -16.22
N ILE A 216 -5.33 -13.09 -15.51
CA ILE A 216 -6.75 -13.26 -15.82
C ILE A 216 -7.13 -12.27 -16.93
N PRO A 217 -7.92 -12.68 -17.95
CA PRO A 217 -8.47 -11.75 -18.94
C PRO A 217 -9.15 -10.53 -18.29
N PRO A 218 -9.05 -9.33 -18.88
CA PRO A 218 -8.55 -9.03 -20.23
C PRO A 218 -7.03 -8.89 -20.35
N LEU A 219 -6.26 -9.14 -19.28
CA LEU A 219 -4.80 -9.03 -19.31
C LEU A 219 -4.19 -10.16 -20.15
N GLY A 220 -3.36 -9.77 -21.12
CA GLY A 220 -2.63 -10.71 -21.96
C GLY A 220 -1.40 -11.30 -21.25
N PRO A 221 -0.89 -12.45 -21.73
CA PRO A 221 0.36 -13.00 -21.24
C PRO A 221 1.55 -12.10 -21.62
N LEU A 222 2.69 -12.31 -20.94
CA LEU A 222 3.96 -11.71 -21.33
C LEU A 222 4.40 -12.15 -22.73
N ARG A 223 5.20 -11.33 -23.41
CA ARG A 223 5.91 -11.75 -24.63
C ARG A 223 7.02 -12.76 -24.31
N ALA A 224 7.41 -13.58 -25.28
CA ALA A 224 8.45 -14.60 -25.10
C ALA A 224 9.77 -14.03 -24.56
N ALA A 225 10.21 -12.88 -25.09
CA ALA A 225 11.41 -12.20 -24.59
C ALA A 225 11.29 -11.76 -23.13
N GLN A 226 10.10 -11.33 -22.69
CA GLN A 226 9.87 -10.93 -21.29
C GLN A 226 9.93 -12.14 -20.35
N ARG A 227 9.32 -13.26 -20.74
CA ARG A 227 9.41 -14.52 -19.99
C ARG A 227 10.86 -14.99 -19.85
N GLN A 228 11.59 -15.03 -20.95
CA GLN A 228 12.99 -15.46 -20.96
C GLN A 228 13.91 -14.59 -20.10
N ARG A 229 13.58 -13.30 -19.90
CA ARG A 229 14.30 -12.45 -18.94
C ARG A 229 14.03 -12.89 -17.51
N ILE A 230 12.77 -13.16 -17.16
CA ILE A 230 12.37 -13.63 -15.83
C ILE A 230 12.95 -15.02 -15.54
N ASP A 231 12.85 -15.96 -16.49
CA ASP A 231 13.32 -17.34 -16.33
C ASP A 231 14.84 -17.44 -16.10
N ARG A 232 15.61 -16.47 -16.61
CA ARG A 232 17.07 -16.39 -16.43
C ARG A 232 17.48 -15.56 -15.22
N PHE A 233 16.55 -14.88 -14.57
CA PHE A 233 16.86 -14.01 -13.45
C PHE A 233 17.04 -14.84 -12.18
N GLN A 234 18.16 -14.62 -11.51
CA GLN A 234 18.42 -15.24 -10.21
C GLN A 234 17.97 -14.28 -9.11
N PRO A 235 16.93 -14.62 -8.33
CA PRO A 235 16.51 -13.79 -7.21
C PRO A 235 17.55 -13.83 -6.08
N ALA A 236 17.51 -12.83 -5.21
CA ALA A 236 18.28 -12.84 -3.98
C ALA A 236 17.90 -14.08 -3.12
N PRO A 237 18.85 -14.67 -2.38
CA PRO A 237 18.56 -15.80 -1.52
C PRO A 237 17.48 -15.43 -0.49
N PRO A 238 16.61 -16.38 -0.10
CA PRO A 238 15.53 -16.12 0.85
C PRO A 238 16.03 -15.57 2.18
N LEU A 239 15.23 -14.70 2.80
CA LEU A 239 15.45 -14.30 4.19
C LEU A 239 15.39 -15.58 5.05
N PRO A 240 16.11 -15.64 6.18
CA PRO A 240 16.08 -16.79 7.09
C PRO A 240 14.71 -17.03 7.76
N PHE A 241 13.67 -16.30 7.36
CA PHE A 241 12.31 -16.51 7.81
C PHE A 241 11.70 -17.73 7.11
N SER A 242 11.44 -18.78 7.89
CA SER A 242 10.55 -19.85 7.45
C SER A 242 9.11 -19.32 7.44
N ILE A 243 8.47 -19.38 6.29
CA ILE A 243 7.00 -19.30 6.23
C ILE A 243 6.52 -20.62 6.85
N PRO A 244 5.83 -20.62 8.00
CA PRO A 244 5.24 -21.85 8.51
C PRO A 244 4.34 -22.43 7.42
N PRO A 245 4.32 -23.77 7.24
CA PRO A 245 3.47 -24.37 6.22
C PRO A 245 2.03 -23.84 6.40
N PRO A 246 1.31 -23.54 5.30
CA PRO A 246 -0.07 -23.11 5.41
C PRO A 246 -0.81 -24.14 6.26
N ALA A 247 -1.54 -23.67 7.28
CA ALA A 247 -2.44 -24.55 8.00
C ALA A 247 -3.35 -25.25 6.97
N ASP A 248 -3.55 -26.56 7.11
CA ASP A 248 -4.39 -27.41 6.25
C ASP A 248 -5.86 -26.96 6.30
N THR A 249 -6.18 -25.77 5.81
CA THR A 249 -7.51 -25.17 5.85
C THR A 249 -7.92 -24.67 4.48
N LEU A 250 -7.85 -25.54 3.47
CA LEU A 250 -8.70 -25.49 2.27
C LEU A 250 -8.90 -26.90 1.68
N LYS A 251 -9.13 -27.90 2.54
CA LYS A 251 -9.90 -29.09 2.17
C LYS A 251 -11.27 -28.95 2.83
N ASN A 252 -12.23 -28.42 2.08
CA ASN A 252 -13.66 -28.74 2.05
C ASN A 252 -14.39 -27.71 1.19
#